data_AF-A0A975R3V4-F1
#
_entry.id   AF-A0A975R3V4-F1
#
_cell.length_a   1.000
_cell.length_b   1.000
_cell.length_c   1.000
_cell.angle_alpha   90.00
_cell.angle_beta   90.00
_cell.angle_gamma   90.00
#
_symmetry.space_group_name_H-M   'P 1'
#
loop_
_entity.id
_entity.type
_entity.pdbx_description
1 polymer ?
#
loop_
_entity_poly.entity_id
_entity_poly.type
_entity_poly.pdbx_seq_one_letter_code
_entity_poly.pdbx_strand_id
1 'polypeptide(L)'
;MPHHSEASVEEILESIKRVIARDAPPVRGARPAAETPEPAGEEEAEDVLDLGVGDVLDEDRCAPGADEEEPPLTTESARHAMRDNLAALAMLAEPGAKPQIVRSGETSLEGLAREMLRPMLAQWLDENLPPMVERLVREEIARIARKED
;
A
#
# COMPACT_ATOMS: atom_id res chain seq x y z
N MET A 1 44.77 33.14 10.49
CA MET A 1 43.53 32.34 10.47
C MET A 1 42.54 33.04 11.40
N PRO A 2 41.23 33.20 11.16
CA PRO A 2 40.39 32.91 9.97
C PRO A 2 39.29 34.00 9.70
N HIS A 3 38.91 34.26 8.45
CA HIS A 3 37.61 34.89 8.12
C HIS A 3 37.05 34.23 6.85
N HIS A 4 36.62 32.98 6.97
CA HIS A 4 35.82 32.27 5.94
C HIS A 4 34.43 31.93 6.47
N SER A 5 33.87 32.81 7.30
CA SER A 5 32.46 32.81 7.69
C SER A 5 31.67 33.87 6.91
N GLU A 6 32.19 34.28 5.74
CA GLU A 6 31.64 35.34 4.87
C GLU A 6 30.41 34.93 4.05
N ALA A 7 29.89 33.71 4.24
CA ALA A 7 28.48 33.42 4.00
C ALA A 7 27.90 32.99 5.34
N SER A 8 27.14 33.87 5.98
CA SER A 8 26.49 33.53 7.25
C SER A 8 25.50 32.39 7.01
N VAL A 9 25.36 31.48 7.96
CA VAL A 9 24.42 30.35 7.84
C VAL A 9 23.00 30.86 7.56
N GLU A 10 22.63 32.02 8.12
CA GLU A 10 21.38 32.70 7.84
C GLU A 10 21.23 33.13 6.37
N GLU A 11 22.30 33.57 5.72
CA GLU A 11 22.30 33.96 4.29
C GLU A 11 22.13 32.74 3.37
N ILE A 12 22.75 31.61 3.74
CA ILE A 12 22.57 30.32 3.04
C ILE A 12 21.11 29.87 3.17
N LEU A 13 20.53 29.96 4.37
CA LEU A 13 19.13 29.60 4.62
C LEU A 13 18.15 30.54 3.91
N GLU A 14 18.46 31.82 3.84
CA GLU A 14 17.65 32.82 3.16
C GLU A 14 17.70 32.66 1.63
N SER A 15 18.87 32.29 1.08
CA SER A 15 19.04 31.95 -0.34
C SER A 15 18.22 30.70 -0.72
N ILE A 16 18.27 29.64 0.09
CA ILE A 16 17.47 28.42 -0.11
C ILE A 16 15.97 28.75 -0.04
N LYS A 17 15.54 29.53 0.95
CA LYS A 17 14.14 29.96 1.10
C LYS A 17 13.67 30.78 -0.11
N ARG A 18 14.52 31.64 -0.66
CA ARG A 18 14.21 32.47 -1.83
C ARG A 18 14.12 31.65 -3.12
N VAL A 19 14.96 30.63 -3.29
CA VAL A 19 14.87 29.70 -4.44
C VAL A 19 13.59 28.87 -4.36
N ILE A 20 13.25 28.33 -3.19
CA ILE A 20 12.01 27.55 -2.99
C ILE A 20 10.76 28.40 -3.21
N ALA A 21 10.73 29.65 -2.74
CA ALA A 21 9.60 30.55 -2.98
C ALA A 21 9.47 30.97 -4.45
N ARG A 22 10.58 31.00 -5.19
CA ARG A 22 10.60 31.31 -6.63
C ARG A 22 10.10 30.15 -7.50
N ASP A 23 10.37 28.91 -7.07
CA ASP A 23 9.93 27.68 -7.74
C ASP A 23 8.65 27.08 -7.14
N ALA A 24 8.07 27.71 -6.12
CA ALA A 24 6.77 27.31 -5.60
C ALA A 24 5.73 27.49 -6.72
N PRO A 25 5.11 26.42 -7.23
CA PRO A 25 4.04 26.55 -8.20
C PRO A 25 2.90 27.36 -7.55
N PRO A 26 2.15 28.16 -8.33
CA PRO A 26 0.97 28.82 -7.78
C PRO A 26 0.06 27.74 -7.20
N VAL A 27 -0.07 27.73 -5.87
CA VAL A 27 -1.13 26.98 -5.20
C VAL A 27 -2.42 27.62 -5.70
N ARG A 28 -3.01 26.99 -6.72
CA ARG A 28 -4.30 27.38 -7.28
C ARG A 28 -5.32 27.25 -6.15
N GLY A 29 -5.61 28.39 -5.52
CA GLY A 29 -6.73 28.52 -4.61
C GLY A 29 -8.03 28.25 -5.35
N ALA A 30 -8.86 27.42 -4.71
CA ALA A 30 -10.28 27.19 -4.98
C ALA A 30 -10.63 26.58 -6.35
N ARG A 31 -10.39 25.27 -6.48
CA ARG A 31 -11.39 24.40 -7.11
C ARG A 31 -12.55 24.20 -6.12
N PRO A 32 -13.82 24.29 -6.53
CA PRO A 32 -14.91 23.86 -5.67
C PRO A 32 -14.77 22.34 -5.46
N ALA A 33 -15.08 21.89 -4.25
CA ALA A 33 -15.46 20.53 -3.88
C ALA A 33 -14.65 19.34 -4.45
N ALA A 34 -13.92 18.66 -3.56
CA ALA A 34 -13.80 17.20 -3.50
C ALA A 34 -13.61 16.44 -4.83
N GLU A 35 -12.38 16.34 -5.31
CA GLU A 35 -11.94 15.15 -6.07
C GLU A 35 -11.41 14.12 -5.06
N THR A 36 -12.32 13.57 -4.25
CA THR A 36 -12.28 12.13 -3.97
C THR A 36 -12.27 11.41 -5.32
N PRO A 37 -11.67 10.20 -5.47
CA PRO A 37 -12.01 9.38 -6.62
C PRO A 37 -13.54 9.36 -6.69
N GLU A 38 -14.12 9.88 -7.77
CA GLU A 38 -15.57 9.72 -7.96
C GLU A 38 -15.80 8.22 -7.84
N PRO A 39 -16.75 7.77 -6.98
CA PRO A 39 -17.22 6.41 -7.12
C PRO A 39 -17.59 6.27 -8.58
N ALA A 40 -17.03 5.27 -9.25
CA ALA A 40 -17.53 4.81 -10.54
C ALA A 40 -19.05 4.89 -10.46
N GLY A 41 -19.65 5.57 -11.46
CA GLY A 41 -21.05 5.99 -11.42
C GLY A 41 -21.93 4.91 -10.81
N GLU A 42 -22.95 5.32 -10.07
CA GLU A 42 -23.88 4.43 -9.37
C GLU A 42 -24.44 3.31 -10.28
N GLU A 43 -24.32 3.43 -11.61
CA GLU A 43 -24.68 2.43 -12.61
C GLU A 43 -23.65 1.30 -12.85
N GLU A 44 -22.35 1.45 -12.50
CA GLU A 44 -21.33 0.37 -12.64
C GLU A 44 -21.00 -0.32 -11.31
N ALA A 45 -21.43 0.25 -10.17
CA ALA A 45 -21.29 -0.40 -8.86
C ALA A 45 -22.40 -1.44 -8.58
N GLU A 46 -23.49 -1.44 -9.38
CA GLU A 46 -24.56 -2.43 -9.24
C GLU A 46 -24.19 -3.82 -9.81
N ASP A 47 -23.15 -3.92 -10.65
CA ASP A 47 -22.77 -5.19 -11.30
C ASP A 47 -21.59 -5.94 -10.63
N VAL A 48 -21.05 -5.41 -9.52
CA VAL A 48 -19.96 -6.06 -8.76
C VAL A 48 -20.53 -6.67 -7.47
N LEU A 49 -21.33 -7.73 -7.66
CA LEU A 49 -21.75 -8.68 -6.62
C LEU A 49 -22.80 -8.18 -5.62
N ASP A 50 -24.03 -8.05 -6.10
CA ASP A 50 -25.20 -8.45 -5.31
C ASP A 50 -25.12 -9.96 -4.98
N LEU A 51 -24.37 -10.28 -3.92
CA LEU A 51 -24.46 -11.58 -3.23
C LEU A 51 -25.34 -11.43 -1.97
N GLY A 52 -26.34 -10.56 -2.03
CA GLY A 52 -27.24 -10.26 -0.92
C GLY A 52 -28.62 -9.85 -1.40
N VAL A 53 -29.45 -10.86 -1.71
CA VAL A 53 -30.92 -10.82 -1.95
C VAL A 53 -31.32 -10.98 -3.44
N GLY A 54 -31.01 -12.15 -4.02
CA GLY A 54 -31.50 -12.50 -5.37
C GLY A 54 -31.75 -13.99 -5.64
N ASP A 55 -31.17 -14.91 -4.86
CA ASP A 55 -31.31 -16.38 -5.07
C ASP A 55 -31.92 -17.11 -3.87
N VAL A 56 -32.86 -16.46 -3.16
CA VAL A 56 -33.61 -17.10 -2.07
C VAL A 56 -35.13 -17.13 -2.28
N LEU A 57 -35.66 -16.79 -3.47
CA LEU A 57 -37.11 -16.84 -3.70
C LEU A 57 -37.49 -17.32 -5.11
N ASP A 58 -37.30 -18.62 -5.37
CA ASP A 58 -38.31 -19.43 -6.09
C ASP A 58 -38.45 -20.82 -5.44
N GLU A 59 -38.47 -20.84 -4.10
CA GLU A 59 -38.92 -22.02 -3.32
C GLU A 59 -40.20 -21.73 -2.53
N ASP A 60 -40.91 -20.66 -2.89
CA ASP A 60 -42.24 -20.34 -2.33
C ASP A 60 -43.38 -20.70 -3.31
N ARG A 61 -43.26 -21.86 -3.96
CA ARG A 61 -44.45 -22.73 -4.07
C ARG A 61 -44.60 -23.50 -2.76
N CYS A 62 -44.79 -22.75 -1.67
CA CYS A 62 -45.39 -23.28 -0.46
C CYS A 62 -46.86 -23.55 -0.78
N ALA A 63 -47.12 -24.75 -1.31
CA ALA A 63 -48.39 -25.39 -1.03
C ALA A 63 -48.54 -25.41 0.51
N PRO A 64 -49.70 -25.08 1.09
CA PRO A 64 -49.89 -25.21 2.52
C PRO A 64 -49.97 -26.72 2.81
N GLY A 65 -48.83 -27.34 3.03
CA GLY A 65 -48.74 -28.79 3.07
C GLY A 65 -47.31 -29.28 3.16
N ALA A 66 -46.90 -29.52 4.40
CA ALA A 66 -45.76 -30.29 4.84
C ALA A 66 -44.46 -29.49 5.06
N ASP A 67 -44.41 -28.84 6.21
CA ASP A 67 -43.24 -28.95 7.09
C ASP A 67 -42.91 -30.45 7.29
N GLU A 68 -42.30 -31.10 6.30
CA GLU A 68 -41.51 -32.29 6.58
C GLU A 68 -40.19 -31.76 7.14
N GLU A 69 -40.17 -31.60 8.47
CA GLU A 69 -38.95 -31.42 9.24
C GLU A 69 -37.99 -32.55 8.87
N GLU A 70 -37.13 -32.34 7.86
CA GLU A 70 -36.05 -33.26 7.57
C GLU A 70 -35.25 -33.42 8.86
N PRO A 71 -35.16 -34.65 9.41
CA PRO A 71 -34.49 -34.85 10.66
C PRO A 71 -33.03 -34.42 10.48
N PRO A 72 -32.48 -33.64 11.42
CA PRO A 72 -31.13 -33.11 11.29
C PRO A 72 -30.14 -34.24 11.01
N LEU A 73 -29.34 -34.07 9.96
CA LEU A 73 -28.36 -35.06 9.47
C LEU A 73 -27.31 -35.45 10.53
N THR A 74 -27.21 -34.67 11.60
CA THR A 74 -26.31 -34.90 12.73
C THR A 74 -27.06 -34.83 14.05
N THR A 75 -26.63 -35.66 15.00
CA THR A 75 -27.17 -35.63 16.36
C THR A 75 -26.80 -34.32 17.06
N GLU A 76 -27.64 -33.87 18.00
CA GLU A 76 -27.38 -32.66 18.77
C GLU A 76 -26.03 -32.72 19.51
N SER A 77 -25.68 -33.90 20.04
CA SER A 77 -24.40 -34.15 20.70
C SER A 77 -23.20 -33.96 19.75
N ALA A 78 -23.29 -34.48 18.51
CA ALA A 78 -22.23 -34.29 17.52
C ALA A 78 -22.05 -32.80 17.16
N ARG A 79 -23.15 -32.05 17.07
CA ARG A 79 -23.12 -30.61 16.77
C ARG A 79 -22.52 -29.80 17.92
N HIS A 80 -22.84 -30.14 19.17
CA HIS A 80 -22.24 -29.50 20.33
C HIS A 80 -20.74 -29.77 20.41
N ALA A 81 -20.31 -31.02 20.21
CA ALA A 81 -18.90 -31.38 20.17
C ALA A 81 -18.13 -30.67 19.04
N MET A 82 -18.72 -30.51 17.85
CA MET A 82 -18.10 -29.75 16.76
C MET A 82 -17.89 -28.28 17.11
N ARG A 83 -18.89 -27.64 17.75
CA ARG A 83 -18.78 -26.24 18.21
C ARG A 83 -17.72 -26.08 19.29
N ASP A 84 -17.65 -27.01 20.25
CA ASP A 84 -16.67 -26.97 21.33
C ASP A 84 -15.24 -27.14 20.80
N ASN A 85 -15.04 -28.10 19.88
CA ASN A 85 -13.74 -28.30 19.23
C ASN A 85 -13.32 -27.09 18.40
N LEU A 86 -14.26 -26.48 17.66
CA LEU A 86 -13.98 -25.29 16.87
C LEU A 86 -13.65 -24.08 17.77
N ALA A 87 -14.34 -23.93 18.90
CA ALA A 87 -14.03 -22.91 19.91
C ALA A 87 -12.64 -23.12 20.53
N ALA A 88 -12.28 -24.36 20.86
CA ALA A 88 -10.94 -24.69 21.35
C ALA A 88 -9.84 -24.40 20.31
N LEU A 89 -10.10 -24.70 19.04
CA LEU A 89 -9.19 -24.36 17.94
C LEU A 89 -9.07 -22.84 17.74
N ALA A 90 -10.17 -22.09 17.86
CA ALA A 90 -10.16 -20.64 17.77
C ALA A 90 -9.34 -20.01 18.90
N MET A 91 -9.45 -20.53 20.13
CA MET A 91 -8.62 -20.09 21.26
C MET A 91 -7.12 -20.39 21.07
N LEU A 92 -6.78 -21.46 20.35
CA LEU A 92 -5.39 -21.79 20.03
C LEU A 92 -4.86 -20.99 18.83
N ALA A 93 -5.74 -20.63 17.89
CA ALA A 93 -5.43 -19.89 16.67
C ALA A 93 -5.44 -18.37 16.86
N GLU A 94 -5.99 -17.85 17.95
CA GLU A 94 -5.85 -16.44 18.30
C GLU A 94 -4.36 -16.09 18.47
N PRO A 95 -3.80 -15.19 17.65
CA PRO A 95 -2.49 -14.65 17.91
C PRO A 95 -2.57 -13.91 19.24
N GLY A 96 -1.91 -14.42 20.29
CA GLY A 96 -1.93 -13.85 21.65
C GLY A 96 -1.39 -12.42 21.75
N ALA A 97 -1.00 -11.81 20.65
CA ALA A 97 -0.63 -10.41 20.56
C ALA A 97 -1.36 -9.75 19.38
N LYS A 98 -2.04 -8.62 19.65
CA LYS A 98 -2.44 -7.67 18.60
C LYS A 98 -1.21 -7.41 17.73
N PRO A 99 -1.31 -7.38 16.39
CA PRO A 99 -0.17 -7.11 15.53
C PRO A 99 0.40 -5.75 15.93
N GLN A 100 1.50 -5.79 16.67
CA GLN A 100 2.24 -4.60 16.98
C GLN A 100 2.82 -4.18 15.64
N ILE A 101 2.26 -3.11 15.07
CA ILE A 101 2.90 -2.36 13.99
C ILE A 101 4.10 -1.65 14.63
N VAL A 102 5.09 -2.43 15.07
CA VAL A 102 6.41 -1.93 15.43
C VAL A 102 7.07 -1.58 14.12
N ARG A 103 7.01 -0.28 13.79
CA ARG A 103 7.76 0.36 12.71
C ARG A 103 7.67 -0.39 11.38
N SER A 104 6.66 -0.03 10.59
CA SER A 104 6.46 -0.40 9.18
C SER A 104 7.75 -0.94 8.51
N GLY A 105 7.95 -2.26 8.55
CA GLY A 105 9.04 -2.92 7.82
C GLY A 105 9.96 -3.89 8.58
N GLU A 106 10.03 -3.91 9.91
CA GLU A 106 11.01 -4.79 10.61
C GLU A 106 10.49 -6.23 10.86
N THR A 107 9.18 -6.41 10.98
CA THR A 107 8.52 -7.73 11.11
C THR A 107 7.35 -7.92 10.14
N SER A 108 7.22 -7.03 9.14
CA SER A 108 6.20 -7.16 8.09
C SER A 108 6.75 -7.90 6.87
N LEU A 109 5.86 -8.38 6.00
CA LEU A 109 6.19 -8.96 4.69
C LEU A 109 7.16 -8.10 3.87
N GLU A 110 7.11 -6.78 4.05
CA GLU A 110 8.02 -5.84 3.40
C GLU A 110 9.48 -6.06 3.82
N GLY A 111 9.73 -6.38 5.09
CA GLY A 111 11.06 -6.70 5.60
C GLY A 111 11.64 -7.93 4.92
N LEU A 112 10.85 -9.00 4.84
CA LEU A 112 11.25 -10.25 4.16
C LEU A 112 11.49 -10.03 2.66
N ALA A 113 10.58 -9.32 1.99
CA ALA A 113 10.75 -9.00 0.56
C ALA A 113 12.00 -8.14 0.32
N ARG A 114 12.30 -7.19 1.21
CA ARG A 114 13.51 -6.35 1.14
C ARG A 114 14.78 -7.16 1.34
N GLU A 115 14.79 -8.12 2.27
CA GLU A 115 15.92 -9.03 2.47
C GLU A 115 16.19 -9.88 1.24
N MET A 116 15.13 -10.36 0.57
CA MET A 116 15.24 -11.15 -0.67
C MET A 116 15.65 -10.32 -1.88
N LEU A 117 15.15 -9.08 -2.01
CA LEU A 117 15.43 -8.22 -3.16
C LEU A 117 16.79 -7.52 -3.10
N ARG A 118 17.33 -7.31 -1.89
CA ARG A 118 18.64 -6.66 -1.68
C ARG A 118 19.78 -7.31 -2.48
N PRO A 119 20.01 -8.64 -2.47
CA PRO A 119 21.09 -9.25 -3.24
C PRO A 119 20.90 -9.11 -4.76
N MET A 120 19.67 -9.21 -5.27
CA MET A 120 19.40 -9.09 -6.71
C MET A 120 19.65 -7.66 -7.21
N LEU A 121 19.24 -6.65 -6.43
CA LEU A 121 19.49 -5.25 -6.75
C LEU A 121 20.97 -4.89 -6.65
N ALA A 122 21.70 -5.44 -5.68
CA ALA A 122 23.14 -5.22 -5.54
C ALA A 122 23.89 -5.74 -6.77
N GLN A 123 23.64 -6.99 -7.17
CA GLN A 123 24.25 -7.56 -8.37
C GLN A 123 23.92 -6.74 -9.62
N TRP A 124 22.67 -6.34 -9.78
CA TRP A 124 22.26 -5.53 -10.92
C TRP A 124 22.99 -4.16 -10.94
N LEU A 125 23.13 -3.51 -9.79
CA LEU A 125 23.87 -2.25 -9.68
C LEU A 125 25.36 -2.45 -10.03
N ASP A 126 25.98 -3.52 -9.55
CA ASP A 126 27.39 -3.81 -9.84
C ASP A 126 27.63 -4.00 -11.35
N GLU A 127 26.69 -4.63 -12.05
CA GLU A 127 26.80 -4.88 -13.49
C GLU A 127 26.45 -3.65 -14.35
N ASN A 128 25.47 -2.83 -13.94
CA ASN A 128 24.87 -1.80 -14.80
C ASN A 128 25.26 -0.36 -14.45
N LEU A 129 25.70 -0.11 -13.21
CA LEU A 129 26.06 1.24 -12.75
C LEU A 129 27.39 1.74 -13.35
N PRO A 130 28.48 0.94 -13.43
CA PRO A 130 29.73 1.39 -14.03
C PRO A 130 29.58 1.94 -15.46
N PRO A 131 28.95 1.24 -16.43
CA PRO A 131 28.83 1.76 -17.80
C PRO A 131 27.93 3.00 -17.88
N MET A 132 26.93 3.12 -17.01
CA MET A 132 26.04 4.29 -16.95
C MET A 132 26.81 5.53 -16.49
N VAL A 133 27.64 5.39 -15.45
CA VAL A 133 28.47 6.47 -14.91
C VAL A 133 29.54 6.87 -15.92
N GLU A 134 30.22 5.93 -16.58
CA GLU A 134 31.23 6.26 -17.59
C GLU A 134 30.67 7.13 -18.74
N ARG A 135 29.46 6.81 -19.21
CA ARG A 135 28.78 7.61 -20.23
C ARG A 135 28.48 9.02 -19.71
N LEU A 136 27.92 9.13 -18.52
CA LEU A 136 27.55 10.41 -17.91
C LEU A 136 28.78 11.29 -17.65
N VAL A 137 29.88 10.69 -17.17
CA VAL A 137 31.16 11.38 -16.94
C VAL A 137 31.78 11.83 -18.26
N ARG A 138 31.72 11.01 -19.32
CA ARG A 138 32.21 11.39 -20.66
C ARG A 138 31.45 12.59 -21.20
N GLU A 139 30.12 12.58 -21.08
CA GLU A 139 29.25 13.71 -21.46
C GLU A 139 29.59 14.97 -20.66
N GLU A 140 29.81 14.82 -19.35
CA GLU A 140 30.15 15.93 -18.46
C GLU A 140 31.53 16.54 -18.76
N ILE A 141 32.56 15.72 -19.00
CA ILE A 141 33.89 16.21 -19.42
C ILE A 141 33.81 16.92 -20.77
N ALA A 142 33.08 16.34 -21.74
CA ALA A 142 32.92 16.96 -23.06
C ALA A 142 32.17 18.31 -22.99
N ARG A 143 31.26 18.46 -22.02
CA ARG A 143 30.54 19.72 -21.76
C ARG A 143 31.46 20.78 -21.14
N ILE A 144 32.30 20.39 -20.18
CA ILE A 144 33.26 21.30 -19.53
C ILE A 144 34.32 21.75 -20.55
N ALA A 145 34.91 20.82 -21.29
CA ALA A 145 35.93 21.13 -22.28
C ALA A 145 35.44 22.13 -23.35
N ARG A 146 34.19 21.97 -23.83
CA ARG A 146 33.58 22.88 -24.82
C ARG A 146 33.22 24.27 -24.24
N LYS A 147 33.25 24.44 -22.92
CA LYS A 147 33.00 25.71 -22.24
C LYS A 147 34.30 26.47 -21.93
N GLU A 148 35.44 25.77 -21.93
CA GLU A 148 36.75 26.36 -21.70
C GLU A 148 37.43 26.89 -22.98
N ASP A 149 36.97 26.44 -24.15
CA ASP A 149 37.27 27.05 -25.48
C ASP A 149 36.34 28.23 -25.79
#